data_AF-A0A3B8RCJ1-F1
#
_entry.id   AF-A0A3B8RCJ1-F1
#
_cell.length_a   1.000
_cell.length_b   1.000
_cell.length_c   1.000
_cell.angle_alpha   90.00
_cell.angle_beta   90.00
_cell.angle_gamma   90.00
#
_symmetry.space_group_name_H-M   'P 1'
#
loop_
_entity.id
_entity.type
_entity.pdbx_description
1 polymer ?
#
loop_
_entity_poly.entity_id
_entity_poly.type
_entity_poly.pdbx_seq_one_letter_code
_entity_poly.pdbx_strand_id
1 'polypeptide(L)'
;HSPGVQAFYPVCGNEIIPTTLLEAIEAGVGRDIPVLIGTNQDESSLFMLGSSEDSTAETQSKAYGKSDLHEHYARVFPSFSPRDIAVRMATDFSFKLPAIRLAELRAETGSETYVYQFNWASRIPGLGATHALEIPFVFNMLHAP
;
A
#
# COMPACT_ATOMS: atom_id res chain seq x y z
N HIS A 1 19.16 8.48 6.90
CA HIS A 1 18.25 8.16 5.78
C HIS A 1 17.02 7.48 6.36
N SER A 2 15.81 8.03 6.18
CA SER A 2 14.60 7.28 6.53
C SER A 2 14.52 6.06 5.61
N PRO A 3 14.43 4.83 6.13
CA PRO A 3 14.13 3.68 5.30
C PRO A 3 12.79 3.93 4.59
N GLY A 4 12.78 3.90 3.24
CA GLY A 4 11.55 4.03 2.45
C GLY A 4 11.50 5.15 1.42
N VAL A 5 12.50 6.04 1.36
CA VAL A 5 12.55 7.08 0.31
C VAL A 5 13.35 6.56 -0.88
N GLN A 6 12.69 6.38 -2.03
CA GLN A 6 13.37 6.06 -3.29
C GLN A 6 14.33 7.19 -3.67
N ALA A 7 15.38 6.88 -4.46
CA ALA A 7 16.37 7.89 -4.88
C ALA A 7 15.73 9.08 -5.63
N PHE A 8 14.57 8.86 -6.26
CA PHE A 8 13.79 9.87 -6.96
C PHE A 8 12.33 9.78 -6.50
N TYR A 9 11.79 10.89 -6.00
CA TYR A 9 10.41 10.99 -5.51
C TYR A 9 9.91 12.43 -5.62
N PRO A 10 8.59 12.67 -5.71
CA PRO A 10 8.04 14.02 -5.69
C PRO A 10 8.37 14.74 -4.38
N VAL A 11 8.79 16.01 -4.47
CA VAL A 11 9.05 16.87 -3.32
C VAL A 11 8.14 18.10 -3.42
N CYS A 12 7.51 18.50 -2.32
CA CYS A 12 6.71 19.72 -2.24
C CYS A 12 7.58 20.97 -1.98
N GLY A 13 6.96 22.15 -1.93
CA GLY A 13 7.65 23.43 -1.72
C GLY A 13 8.31 23.99 -2.97
N ASN A 14 7.82 23.61 -4.16
CA ASN A 14 8.24 24.19 -5.44
C ASN A 14 7.05 24.78 -6.20
N GLU A 15 7.33 25.40 -7.35
CA GLU A 15 6.33 26.08 -8.17
C GLU A 15 5.22 25.16 -8.72
N ILE A 16 5.47 23.85 -8.83
CA ILE A 16 4.52 22.87 -9.34
C ILE A 16 3.74 22.21 -8.19
N ILE A 17 4.42 21.84 -7.10
CA ILE A 17 3.87 21.21 -5.90
C ILE A 17 4.14 22.11 -4.71
N PRO A 18 3.33 23.16 -4.47
CA PRO A 18 3.64 24.19 -3.49
C PRO A 18 3.49 23.71 -2.04
N THR A 19 2.57 22.78 -1.77
CA THR A 19 2.22 22.29 -0.43
C THR A 19 2.18 20.76 -0.43
N THR A 20 2.07 20.14 0.74
CA THR A 20 1.95 18.68 0.84
C THR A 20 0.61 18.19 0.28
N LEU A 21 0.54 16.91 -0.12
CA LEU A 21 -0.72 16.31 -0.56
C LEU A 21 -1.81 16.39 0.52
N LEU A 22 -1.43 16.18 1.79
CA LEU A 22 -2.35 16.25 2.92
C LEU A 22 -3.00 17.63 3.05
N GLU A 23 -2.18 18.68 3.12
CA GLU A 23 -2.67 20.07 3.22
C GLU A 23 -3.54 20.45 2.01
N ALA A 24 -3.20 19.99 0.81
CA ALA A 24 -3.99 20.27 -0.39
C ALA A 24 -5.38 19.62 -0.32
N ILE A 25 -5.47 18.35 0.08
CA ILE A 25 -6.75 17.65 0.21
C ILE A 25 -7.59 18.25 1.34
N GLU A 26 -6.99 18.58 2.48
CA GLU A 26 -7.67 19.26 3.59
C GLU A 26 -8.22 20.64 3.20
N ALA A 27 -7.49 21.37 2.34
CA ALA A 27 -7.94 22.63 1.76
C ALA A 27 -9.03 22.46 0.68
N GLY A 28 -9.46 21.23 0.38
CA GLY A 28 -10.51 20.93 -0.59
C GLY A 28 -10.05 20.91 -2.04
N VAL A 29 -8.75 20.85 -2.31
CA VAL A 29 -8.23 20.72 -3.69
C VAL A 29 -8.76 19.41 -4.29
N GLY A 30 -9.50 19.52 -5.40
CA GLY A 30 -10.08 18.35 -6.09
C GLY A 30 -11.31 17.74 -5.42
N ARG A 31 -11.97 18.46 -4.49
CA ARG A 31 -13.18 17.97 -3.80
C ARG A 31 -14.35 17.64 -4.73
N ASP A 32 -14.48 18.41 -5.82
CA ASP A 32 -15.59 18.27 -6.77
C ASP A 32 -15.33 17.20 -7.85
N ILE A 33 -14.19 16.50 -7.77
CA ILE A 33 -13.81 15.44 -8.70
C ILE A 33 -14.04 14.09 -8.02
N PRO A 34 -14.93 13.21 -8.54
CA PRO A 34 -15.08 11.86 -8.03
C PRO A 34 -13.78 11.05 -8.18
N VAL A 35 -13.44 10.24 -7.17
CA VAL A 35 -12.22 9.41 -7.18
C VAL A 35 -12.56 7.94 -6.97
N LEU A 36 -11.95 7.07 -7.78
CA LEU A 36 -11.83 5.64 -7.51
C LEU A 36 -10.39 5.35 -7.08
N ILE A 37 -10.20 4.75 -5.90
CA ILE A 37 -8.90 4.40 -5.36
C ILE A 37 -8.93 2.97 -4.80
N GLY A 38 -7.80 2.27 -4.82
CA GLY A 38 -7.74 0.93 -4.24
C GLY A 38 -6.32 0.40 -4.16
N THR A 39 -6.24 -0.83 -3.67
CA THR A 39 -4.99 -1.57 -3.49
C THR A 39 -5.21 -3.05 -3.76
N ASN A 40 -4.13 -3.78 -4.00
CA ASN A 40 -4.15 -5.23 -4.04
C ASN A 40 -3.99 -5.81 -2.64
N GLN A 41 -4.48 -7.02 -2.40
CA GLN A 41 -4.43 -7.67 -1.08
C GLN A 41 -2.99 -7.82 -0.54
N ASP A 42 -2.04 -8.12 -1.43
CA ASP A 42 -0.68 -8.53 -1.10
C ASP A 42 0.37 -7.68 -1.85
N GLU A 43 0.14 -6.35 -2.00
CA GLU A 43 0.98 -5.39 -2.75
C GLU A 43 2.48 -5.64 -2.60
N SER A 44 2.95 -5.82 -1.36
CA SER A 44 4.39 -5.87 -1.09
C SER A 44 5.06 -7.19 -1.46
N SER A 45 4.30 -8.24 -1.77
CA SER A 45 4.84 -9.57 -2.03
C SER A 45 5.80 -9.64 -3.23
N LEU A 46 5.60 -8.81 -4.26
CA LEU A 46 6.50 -8.71 -5.42
C LEU A 46 7.87 -8.19 -5.02
N PHE A 47 7.90 -7.13 -4.21
CA PHE A 47 9.15 -6.49 -3.76
C PHE A 47 9.91 -7.33 -2.73
N MET A 48 9.25 -8.32 -2.14
CA MET A 48 9.83 -9.24 -1.16
C MET A 48 10.12 -10.63 -1.75
N LEU A 49 9.95 -10.81 -3.07
CA LEU A 49 10.24 -12.06 -3.74
C LEU A 49 11.74 -12.43 -3.55
N GLY A 50 12.01 -13.64 -3.08
CA GLY A 50 13.37 -14.11 -2.81
C GLY A 50 13.97 -13.67 -1.47
N SER A 51 13.22 -12.97 -0.61
CA SER A 51 13.66 -12.65 0.76
C SER A 51 13.53 -13.87 1.68
N SER A 52 14.43 -14.02 2.66
CA SER A 52 14.37 -15.09 3.68
C SER A 52 13.20 -14.90 4.65
N GLU A 53 12.52 -15.97 5.04
CA GLU A 53 11.25 -15.92 5.79
C GLU A 53 11.40 -15.48 7.25
N ASP A 54 12.46 -15.91 7.95
CA ASP A 54 12.51 -15.82 9.42
C ASP A 54 12.94 -14.46 9.98
N SER A 55 13.54 -13.57 9.16
CA SER A 55 14.15 -12.32 9.67
C SER A 55 13.47 -11.04 9.18
N THR A 56 12.44 -11.09 8.34
CA THR A 56 11.89 -9.88 7.71
C THR A 56 10.87 -9.15 8.59
N ALA A 57 9.91 -9.84 9.21
CA ALA A 57 8.83 -9.21 9.98
C ALA A 57 9.33 -8.48 11.24
N GLU A 58 10.21 -9.13 12.01
CA GLU A 58 10.80 -8.53 13.21
C GLU A 58 11.71 -7.35 12.84
N THR A 59 12.53 -7.49 11.80
CA THR A 59 13.41 -6.41 11.32
C THR A 59 12.60 -5.23 10.79
N GLN A 60 11.52 -5.47 10.03
CA GLN A 60 10.60 -4.41 9.61
C GLN A 60 9.95 -3.70 10.79
N SER A 61 9.48 -4.46 11.79
CA SER A 61 8.89 -3.90 13.02
C SER A 61 9.84 -2.92 13.70
N LYS A 62 11.12 -3.29 13.84
CA LYS A 62 12.18 -2.41 14.37
C LYS A 62 12.41 -1.18 13.48
N ALA A 63 12.47 -1.36 12.16
CA ALA A 63 12.65 -0.27 11.21
C ALA A 63 11.48 0.75 11.22
N TYR A 64 10.26 0.30 11.50
CA TYR A 64 9.09 1.15 11.69
C TYR A 64 9.03 1.80 13.09
N GLY A 65 9.99 1.53 13.97
CA GLY A 65 10.01 2.06 15.33
C GLY A 65 8.99 1.41 16.27
N LYS A 66 8.46 0.24 15.91
CA LYS A 66 7.45 -0.52 16.68
C LYS A 66 7.84 -2.00 16.70
N SER A 67 8.80 -2.36 17.55
CA SER A 67 9.40 -3.70 17.56
C SER A 67 8.41 -4.84 17.80
N ASP A 68 7.31 -4.59 18.51
CA ASP A 68 6.24 -5.53 18.82
C ASP A 68 5.19 -5.65 17.70
N LEU A 69 5.29 -4.87 16.63
CA LEU A 69 4.27 -4.81 15.57
C LEU A 69 4.00 -6.17 14.93
N HIS A 70 5.05 -6.92 14.58
CA HIS A 70 4.89 -8.26 14.00
C HIS A 70 4.08 -9.21 14.90
N GLU A 71 4.21 -9.12 16.23
CA GLU A 71 3.44 -9.95 17.15
C GLU A 71 1.95 -9.60 17.14
N HIS A 72 1.61 -8.31 16.99
CA HIS A 72 0.22 -7.87 16.85
C HIS A 72 -0.37 -8.44 15.56
N TYR A 73 0.35 -8.36 14.45
CA TYR A 73 -0.10 -8.99 13.20
C TYR A 73 -0.21 -10.52 13.33
N ALA A 74 0.75 -11.19 13.97
CA ALA A 74 0.70 -12.64 14.19
C ALA A 74 -0.50 -13.07 15.05
N ARG A 75 -0.92 -12.25 16.02
CA ARG A 75 -2.14 -12.48 16.81
C ARG A 75 -3.42 -12.34 15.98
N VAL A 76 -3.46 -11.37 15.05
CA VAL A 76 -4.61 -11.15 14.16
C VAL A 76 -4.67 -12.21 13.05
N PHE A 77 -3.52 -12.67 12.57
CA PHE A 77 -3.38 -13.65 11.50
C PHE A 77 -2.61 -14.89 11.97
N PRO A 78 -3.20 -15.74 12.84
CA PRO A 78 -2.49 -16.87 13.46
C PRO A 78 -2.06 -17.96 12.46
N SER A 79 -2.61 -17.97 11.25
CA SER A 79 -2.25 -18.91 10.19
C SER A 79 -1.18 -18.38 9.23
N PHE A 80 -0.71 -17.14 9.40
CA PHE A 80 0.26 -16.52 8.49
C PHE A 80 1.68 -16.93 8.88
N SER A 81 2.49 -17.23 7.87
CA SER A 81 3.93 -17.40 8.08
C SER A 81 4.59 -16.06 8.47
N PRO A 82 5.80 -16.05 9.04
CA PRO A 82 6.56 -14.82 9.27
C PRO A 82 6.72 -13.95 8.02
N ARG A 83 6.87 -14.59 6.84
CA ARG A 83 6.88 -13.90 5.55
C ARG A 83 5.55 -13.21 5.26
N ASP A 84 4.43 -13.91 5.43
CA ASP A 84 3.10 -13.35 5.15
C ASP A 84 2.78 -12.17 6.07
N ILE A 85 3.24 -12.24 7.33
CA ILE A 85 3.17 -11.12 8.27
C ILE A 85 3.98 -9.93 7.77
N ALA A 86 5.22 -10.14 7.31
CA ALA A 86 6.04 -9.07 6.75
C ALA A 86 5.42 -8.45 5.49
N VAL A 87 4.89 -9.27 4.57
CA VAL A 87 4.16 -8.81 3.38
C VAL A 87 2.96 -7.97 3.77
N ARG A 88 2.18 -8.41 4.77
CA ARG A 88 1.00 -7.67 5.24
C ARG A 88 1.40 -6.32 5.85
N MET A 89 2.39 -6.31 6.73
CA MET A 89 2.88 -5.08 7.36
C MET A 89 3.36 -4.07 6.32
N ALA A 90 4.14 -4.50 5.33
CA ALA A 90 4.63 -3.65 4.25
C ALA A 90 3.51 -3.14 3.35
N THR A 91 2.53 -4.01 3.04
CA THR A 91 1.34 -3.64 2.25
C THR A 91 0.52 -2.57 2.95
N ASP A 92 0.31 -2.73 4.25
CA ASP A 92 -0.43 -1.75 5.06
C ASP A 92 0.35 -0.44 5.17
N PHE A 93 1.66 -0.48 5.41
CA PHE A 93 2.49 0.71 5.55
C PHE A 93 2.61 1.54 4.26
N SER A 94 2.88 0.89 3.11
CA SER A 94 3.23 1.59 1.88
C SER A 94 2.05 1.85 0.94
N PHE A 95 0.98 1.05 1.00
CA PHE A 95 -0.10 1.11 0.01
C PHE A 95 -1.48 1.28 0.66
N LYS A 96 -1.91 0.31 1.47
CA LYS A 96 -3.29 0.24 1.94
C LYS A 96 -3.64 1.37 2.92
N LEU A 97 -2.85 1.60 3.96
CA LEU A 97 -3.17 2.67 4.91
C LEU A 97 -3.12 4.06 4.26
N PRO A 98 -2.12 4.41 3.42
CA PRO A 98 -2.15 5.67 2.67
C PRO A 98 -3.42 5.84 1.81
N ALA A 99 -3.85 4.80 1.09
CA ALA A 99 -5.08 4.84 0.29
C ALA A 99 -6.34 5.03 1.14
N ILE A 100 -6.44 4.33 2.28
CA ILE A 100 -7.54 4.49 3.23
C ILE A 100 -7.56 5.89 3.82
N ARG A 101 -6.42 6.42 4.27
CA ARG A 101 -6.34 7.78 4.85
C ARG A 101 -6.75 8.85 3.85
N LEU A 102 -6.34 8.73 2.59
CA LEU A 102 -6.79 9.65 1.55
C LEU A 102 -8.31 9.57 1.34
N ALA A 103 -8.89 8.37 1.33
CA ALA A 103 -10.34 8.19 1.20
C ALA A 103 -11.11 8.78 2.40
N GLU A 104 -10.61 8.59 3.64
CA GLU A 104 -11.18 9.17 4.85
C GLU A 104 -11.18 10.70 4.82
N LEU A 105 -10.03 11.33 4.49
CA LEU A 105 -9.93 12.79 4.36
C LEU A 105 -10.87 13.36 3.30
N ARG A 106 -11.02 12.66 2.18
CA ARG A 106 -11.97 13.04 1.13
C ARG A 106 -13.42 12.90 1.59
N ALA A 107 -13.73 11.86 2.37
CA ALA A 107 -15.07 11.68 2.94
C ALA A 107 -15.44 12.80 3.93
N GLU A 108 -14.49 13.29 4.73
CA GLU A 108 -14.71 14.42 5.67
C GLU A 108 -15.12 15.72 4.96
N THR A 109 -14.70 15.91 3.72
CA THR A 109 -15.06 17.09 2.89
C THR A 109 -16.30 16.87 2.02
N GLY A 110 -16.94 15.70 2.13
CA GLY A 110 -18.10 15.31 1.32
C GLY A 110 -17.75 14.96 -0.13
N SER A 111 -16.48 14.68 -0.42
CA SER A 111 -16.01 14.38 -1.79
C SER A 111 -16.34 12.95 -2.19
N GLU A 112 -16.98 12.77 -3.36
CA GLU A 112 -17.35 11.44 -3.87
C GLU A 112 -16.10 10.56 -4.06
N THR A 113 -16.06 9.43 -3.35
CA THR A 113 -14.89 8.54 -3.32
C THR A 113 -15.34 7.09 -3.21
N TYR A 114 -14.84 6.25 -4.11
CA TYR A 114 -15.05 4.81 -4.14
C TYR A 114 -13.74 4.09 -3.83
N VAL A 115 -13.79 3.09 -2.94
CA VAL A 115 -12.62 2.31 -2.53
C VAL A 115 -12.79 0.87 -3.01
N TYR A 116 -11.75 0.30 -3.62
CA TYR A 116 -11.71 -1.12 -3.98
C TYR A 116 -10.52 -1.85 -3.34
N GLN A 117 -10.67 -3.17 -3.23
CA GLN A 117 -9.55 -4.06 -2.94
C GLN A 117 -9.55 -5.21 -3.95
N PHE A 118 -8.41 -5.41 -4.62
CA PHE A 118 -8.24 -6.48 -5.58
C PHE A 118 -7.64 -7.72 -4.92
N ASN A 119 -8.37 -8.84 -5.01
CA ASN A 119 -8.06 -10.06 -4.26
C ASN A 119 -7.78 -11.28 -5.14
N TRP A 120 -7.76 -11.14 -6.47
CA TRP A 120 -7.44 -12.26 -7.34
C TRP A 120 -5.95 -12.58 -7.22
N ALA A 121 -5.63 -13.83 -6.87
CA ALA A 121 -4.27 -14.25 -6.58
C ALA A 121 -3.54 -14.72 -7.84
N SER A 122 -2.27 -14.34 -7.96
CA SER A 122 -1.35 -14.82 -8.98
C SER A 122 -1.22 -16.34 -8.93
N ARG A 123 -1.02 -16.94 -10.10
CA ARG A 123 -0.70 -18.37 -10.24
C ARG A 123 0.75 -18.69 -9.84
N ILE A 124 1.57 -17.66 -9.63
CA ILE A 124 2.95 -17.82 -9.16
C ILE A 124 2.92 -17.96 -7.63
N PRO A 125 3.41 -19.07 -7.06
CA PRO A 125 3.41 -19.29 -5.62
C PRO A 125 4.07 -18.14 -4.84
N GLY A 126 3.46 -17.75 -3.73
CA GLY A 126 3.99 -16.72 -2.83
C GLY A 126 3.72 -15.26 -3.25
N LEU A 127 3.14 -15.00 -4.42
CA LEU A 127 2.79 -13.64 -4.85
C LEU A 127 1.38 -13.18 -4.43
N GLY A 128 0.41 -14.08 -4.27
CA GLY A 128 -0.95 -13.64 -3.91
C GLY A 128 -1.50 -12.58 -4.89
N ALA A 129 -2.32 -11.64 -4.40
CA ALA A 129 -2.73 -10.47 -5.20
C ALA A 129 -1.66 -9.37 -5.11
N THR A 130 -0.58 -9.56 -5.87
CA THR A 130 0.63 -8.74 -5.80
C THR A 130 0.50 -7.39 -6.51
N HIS A 131 1.45 -6.49 -6.31
CA HIS A 131 1.49 -5.19 -6.98
C HIS A 131 1.33 -5.29 -8.51
N ALA A 132 0.53 -4.39 -9.08
CA ALA A 132 0.22 -4.28 -10.51
C ALA A 132 -0.53 -5.47 -11.15
N LEU A 133 -0.93 -6.49 -10.37
CA LEU A 133 -1.63 -7.67 -10.91
C LEU A 133 -3.03 -7.37 -11.46
N GLU A 134 -3.66 -6.31 -10.98
CA GLU A 134 -4.98 -5.84 -11.39
C GLU A 134 -4.96 -5.14 -12.77
N ILE A 135 -3.80 -4.62 -13.20
CA ILE A 135 -3.69 -3.82 -14.44
C ILE A 135 -4.22 -4.58 -15.67
N PRO A 136 -3.84 -5.84 -15.95
CA PRO A 136 -4.39 -6.58 -17.09
C PRO A 136 -5.91 -6.80 -17.01
N PHE A 137 -6.50 -6.83 -15.82
CA PHE A 137 -7.95 -6.93 -15.64
C PHE A 137 -8.64 -5.61 -16.00
N VAL A 138 -8.09 -4.48 -15.57
CA VAL A 138 -8.60 -3.14 -15.87
C VAL A 138 -8.59 -2.86 -17.37
N PHE A 139 -7.50 -3.22 -18.06
CA PHE A 139 -7.35 -2.97 -19.49
C PHE A 139 -7.91 -4.08 -20.40
N ASN A 140 -8.48 -5.15 -19.82
CA ASN A 140 -8.94 -6.32 -20.55
C ASN A 140 -7.84 -6.93 -21.46
N MET A 141 -6.62 -7.05 -20.90
CA MET A 141 -5.43 -7.56 -21.58
C MET A 141 -4.95 -8.90 -21.00
N LEU A 142 -5.90 -9.80 -20.67
CA LEU A 142 -5.59 -11.09 -20.03
C LEU A 142 -4.85 -12.10 -20.93
N HIS A 143 -4.75 -11.79 -22.23
CA HIS A 143 -4.13 -12.64 -23.25
C HIS A 143 -2.96 -11.95 -23.97
N ALA A 144 -2.65 -10.71 -23.61
CA ALA A 144 -1.51 -9.99 -24.16
C ALA A 144 -0.22 -10.45 -23.45
N PRO A 145 0.92 -10.49 -24.17
CA PRO A 145 2.21 -10.86 -23.59
C PRO A 145 2.70 -9.89 -22.52
#